data_AF-A0AAV5WXU7-F1
#
_entry.id   AF-A0AAV5WXU7-F1
#
_cell.length_a   1.000
_cell.length_b   1.000
_cell.length_c   1.000
_cell.angle_alpha   90.00
_cell.angle_beta   90.00
_cell.angle_gamma   90.00
#
_symmetry.space_group_name_H-M   'P 1'
#
loop_
_entity.id
_entity.type
_entity.pdbx_description
1 polymer ?
#
loop_
_entity_poly.entity_id
_entity_poly.type
_entity_poly.pdbx_seq_one_letter_code
_entity_poly.pdbx_strand_id
1 'polypeptide(L)'
;CESSFQGGNYYLDRDAKTFRHILAYLRLKKEKFVPSLALPSKPDDLAKLVGECEALNLSELKDLALDLLQKYQRTEEQHFVTSYVQVALRDFESWQFEKEQSSMALKKKPSADEEYQPNSAYDEWDNL
;
A
#
# COMPACT_ATOMS: atom_id res chain seq x y z
N CYS A 1 41.16 4.83 -5.77
CA CYS A 1 40.99 3.69 -4.85
C CYS A 1 39.62 3.09 -5.09
N GLU A 2 39.50 2.17 -6.05
CA GLU A 2 38.29 1.37 -6.24
C GLU A 2 38.43 0.11 -5.40
N SER A 3 37.72 0.04 -4.28
CA SER A 3 37.59 -1.20 -3.52
C SER A 3 36.38 -1.96 -4.05
N SER A 4 36.59 -2.82 -5.03
CA SER A 4 35.62 -3.85 -5.42
C SER A 4 35.48 -4.84 -4.26
N PHE A 5 34.35 -4.82 -3.55
CA PHE A 5 34.07 -5.75 -2.47
C PHE A 5 33.92 -7.18 -3.02
N GLN A 6 34.71 -8.10 -2.49
CA GLN A 6 34.97 -9.45 -3.02
C GLN A 6 33.82 -10.46 -2.78
N GLY A 7 32.56 -10.04 -2.85
CA GLY A 7 31.41 -10.89 -2.46
C GLY A 7 30.09 -10.62 -3.19
N GLY A 8 30.08 -9.85 -4.28
CA GLY A 8 28.84 -9.52 -5.00
C GLY A 8 27.88 -8.61 -4.20
N ASN A 9 28.29 -8.16 -3.02
CA ASN A 9 27.56 -7.21 -2.20
C ASN A 9 27.87 -5.79 -2.65
N TYR A 10 26.82 -4.99 -2.77
CA TYR A 10 26.93 -3.56 -3.03
C TYR A 10 27.05 -2.82 -1.69
N TYR A 11 27.97 -1.85 -1.63
CA TYR A 11 28.12 -0.97 -0.48
C TYR A 11 27.28 0.29 -0.70
N LEU A 12 26.57 0.71 0.35
CA LEU A 12 25.78 1.93 0.37
C LEU A 12 26.14 2.69 1.65
N ASP A 13 26.77 3.86 1.50
CA ASP A 13 27.17 4.73 2.61
C ASP A 13 26.00 5.59 3.09
N ARG A 14 24.96 4.94 3.61
CA ARG A 14 23.70 5.55 4.07
C ARG A 14 23.25 4.93 5.39
N ASP A 15 22.24 5.50 6.02
CA ASP A 15 21.74 5.01 7.31
C ASP A 15 21.06 3.63 7.19
N ALA A 16 21.72 2.61 7.75
CA ALA A 16 21.25 1.23 7.67
C ALA A 16 19.90 0.99 8.40
N LYS A 17 19.59 1.76 9.44
CA LYS A 17 18.34 1.60 10.21
C LYS A 17 17.15 2.08 9.38
N THR A 18 17.28 3.25 8.78
CA THR A 18 16.30 3.84 7.87
C THR A 18 16.13 3.00 6.60
N PHE A 19 17.23 2.46 6.07
CA PHE A 19 17.20 1.62 4.87
C PHE A 19 16.32 0.37 5.04
N ARG A 20 16.16 -0.14 6.28
CA ARG A 20 15.20 -1.22 6.57
C ARG A 20 13.77 -0.85 6.18
N HIS A 21 13.34 0.38 6.43
CA HIS A 21 12.01 0.87 6.08
C HIS A 21 11.84 1.03 4.58
N ILE A 22 12.89 1.47 3.88
CA ILE A 22 12.91 1.52 2.41
C ILE A 22 12.73 0.11 1.83
N LEU A 23 13.48 -0.88 2.33
CA LEU A 23 13.32 -2.27 1.89
C LEU A 23 11.93 -2.84 2.22
N ALA A 24 11.36 -2.49 3.36
CA ALA A 24 9.99 -2.89 3.70
C ALA A 24 8.99 -2.30 2.68
N TYR A 25 9.06 -0.99 2.42
CA TYR A 25 8.19 -0.31 1.45
C TYR A 25 8.27 -0.97 0.06
N LEU A 26 9.48 -1.22 -0.45
CA LEU A 26 9.66 -1.82 -1.77
C LEU A 26 9.04 -3.23 -1.87
N ARG A 27 9.10 -4.02 -0.79
CA ARG A 27 8.44 -5.34 -0.73
C ARG A 27 6.92 -5.20 -0.74
N LEU A 28 6.38 -4.35 0.13
CA LEU A 28 4.93 -4.15 0.23
C LEU A 28 4.35 -3.57 -1.06
N LYS A 29 5.04 -2.61 -1.68
CA LYS A 29 4.65 -2.05 -2.98
C LYS A 29 4.58 -3.12 -4.07
N LYS A 30 5.59 -4.00 -4.14
CA LYS A 30 5.60 -5.12 -5.10
C LYS A 30 4.41 -6.06 -4.89
N GLU A 31 4.06 -6.32 -3.65
CA GLU A 31 2.92 -7.18 -3.27
C GLU A 31 1.57 -6.46 -3.35
N LYS A 32 1.56 -5.15 -3.70
CA LYS A 32 0.40 -4.26 -3.60
C LYS A 32 -0.26 -4.35 -2.22
N PHE A 33 0.57 -4.47 -1.19
CA PHE A 33 0.18 -4.50 0.22
C PHE A 33 0.43 -3.13 0.86
N VAL A 34 -0.32 -2.84 1.91
CA VAL A 34 -0.43 -1.56 2.62
C VAL A 34 0.93 -0.87 2.84
N PRO A 35 1.30 0.14 2.02
CA PRO A 35 2.65 0.72 2.08
C PRO A 35 2.94 1.51 3.37
N SER A 36 1.91 2.05 4.02
CA SER A 36 2.06 2.80 5.28
C SER A 36 2.57 1.95 6.45
N LEU A 37 2.44 0.62 6.38
CA LEU A 37 3.02 -0.30 7.38
C LEU A 37 4.54 -0.38 7.32
N ALA A 38 5.16 0.13 6.24
CA ALA A 38 6.62 0.24 6.16
C ALA A 38 7.15 1.49 6.87
N LEU A 39 6.30 2.46 7.22
CA LEU A 39 6.74 3.71 7.83
C LEU A 39 7.14 3.49 9.30
N PRO A 40 8.16 4.22 9.80
CA PRO A 40 8.46 4.24 11.23
C PRO A 40 7.36 4.95 12.01
N SER A 41 7.06 4.46 13.22
CA SER A 41 6.05 5.05 14.08
C SER A 41 6.51 6.33 14.79
N LYS A 42 7.82 6.48 15.01
CA LYS A 42 8.38 7.65 15.70
C LYS A 42 8.62 8.81 14.72
N PRO A 43 8.24 10.06 15.08
CA PRO A 43 8.47 11.23 14.23
C PRO A 43 9.93 11.43 13.83
N ASP A 44 10.87 11.25 14.77
CA ASP A 44 12.30 11.44 14.50
C ASP A 44 12.83 10.47 13.45
N ASP A 45 12.41 9.21 13.52
CA ASP A 45 12.82 8.19 12.56
C ASP A 45 12.13 8.40 11.20
N LEU A 46 10.90 8.96 11.22
CA LEU A 46 10.18 9.35 10.02
C LEU A 46 10.84 10.54 9.30
N ALA A 47 11.35 11.52 10.05
CA ALA A 47 12.13 12.62 9.50
C ALA A 47 13.45 12.15 8.86
N LYS A 48 14.15 11.19 9.47
CA LYS A 48 15.32 10.53 8.85
C LYS A 48 14.93 9.81 7.56
N LEU A 49 13.79 9.10 7.55
CA LEU A 49 13.28 8.43 6.35
C LEU A 49 13.04 9.41 5.19
N VAL A 50 12.46 10.59 5.45
CA VAL A 50 12.30 11.62 4.42
C VAL A 50 13.64 12.00 3.78
N GLY A 51 14.68 12.23 4.60
CA GLY A 51 16.02 12.56 4.10
C GLY A 51 16.66 11.45 3.26
N GLU A 52 16.50 10.19 3.66
CA GLU A 52 16.98 9.04 2.87
C GLU A 52 16.19 8.87 1.56
N CYS A 53 14.88 9.10 1.57
CA CYS A 53 14.06 9.02 0.37
C CYS A 53 14.43 10.10 -0.65
N GLU A 54 14.76 11.31 -0.19
CA GLU A 54 15.26 12.38 -1.06
C GLU A 54 16.60 11.98 -1.70
N ALA A 55 17.54 11.46 -0.91
CA ALA A 55 18.85 11.03 -1.40
C ALA A 55 18.78 9.88 -2.43
N LEU A 56 17.77 9.00 -2.31
CA LEU A 56 17.57 7.84 -3.19
C LEU A 56 16.50 8.07 -4.28
N ASN A 57 15.95 9.28 -4.37
CA ASN A 57 14.89 9.64 -5.32
C ASN A 57 13.61 8.76 -5.23
N LEU A 58 13.17 8.46 -4.00
CA LEU A 58 11.98 7.67 -3.70
C LEU A 58 10.79 8.59 -3.39
N SER A 59 10.28 9.29 -4.41
CA SER A 59 9.24 10.32 -4.26
C SER A 59 7.97 9.83 -3.55
N GLU A 60 7.42 8.69 -3.98
CA GLU A 60 6.17 8.18 -3.41
C GLU A 60 6.31 7.80 -1.92
N LEU A 61 7.44 7.21 -1.52
CA LEU A 61 7.70 6.91 -0.11
C LEU A 61 7.94 8.19 0.70
N LYS A 62 8.63 9.17 0.11
CA LYS A 62 8.84 10.48 0.71
C LYS A 62 7.51 11.17 1.01
N ASP A 63 6.59 11.18 0.04
CA ASP A 63 5.30 11.83 0.17
C ASP A 63 4.45 11.16 1.28
N LEU A 64 4.43 9.82 1.31
CA LEU A 64 3.78 9.06 2.41
C LEU A 64 4.36 9.41 3.79
N ALA A 65 5.68 9.53 3.90
CA ALA A 65 6.34 9.88 5.15
C ALA A 65 6.04 11.33 5.58
N LEU A 66 6.02 12.27 4.62
CA LEU A 66 5.67 13.67 4.85
C LEU A 66 4.23 13.83 5.29
N ASP A 67 3.29 13.11 4.68
CA ASP A 67 1.87 13.13 5.07
C ASP A 67 1.68 12.70 6.52
N LEU A 68 2.41 11.68 6.98
CA LEU A 68 2.34 11.23 8.36
C LEU A 68 3.05 12.21 9.33
N LEU A 69 4.19 12.80 8.94
CA LEU A 69 4.84 13.86 9.72
C LEU A 69 3.94 15.08 9.92
N GLN A 70 3.22 15.49 8.87
CA GLN A 70 2.27 16.60 8.95
C GLN A 70 1.13 16.31 9.93
N LYS A 71 0.67 15.04 10.02
CA LYS A 71 -0.33 14.64 11.02
C LYS A 71 0.23 14.75 12.44
N TYR A 72 1.48 14.36 12.65
CA TYR A 72 2.14 14.53 13.95
C TYR A 72 2.30 16.00 14.33
N GLN A 73 2.63 16.90 13.40
CA GLN A 73 2.71 18.34 13.70
C GLN A 73 1.41 18.94 14.25
N ARG A 74 0.26 18.38 13.89
CA ARG A 74 -1.07 18.83 14.35
C ARG A 74 -1.51 18.15 15.65
N THR A 75 -0.69 17.27 16.19
CA THR A 75 -1.04 16.34 17.26
C THR A 75 -0.07 16.51 18.43
N GLU A 76 -0.53 16.33 19.66
CA GLU A 76 0.36 16.37 20.83
C GLU A 76 1.32 15.17 20.85
N GLU A 77 2.47 15.32 21.51
CA GLU A 77 3.53 14.29 21.55
C GLU A 77 3.05 12.92 22.04
N GLN A 78 2.17 12.93 23.04
CA GLN A 78 1.55 11.72 23.61
C GLN A 78 0.63 10.95 22.62
N HIS A 79 0.27 11.55 21.49
CA HIS A 79 -0.70 11.01 20.55
C HIS A 79 -0.10 10.58 19.20
N PHE A 80 1.22 10.67 19.00
CA PHE A 80 1.86 10.24 17.75
C PHE A 80 1.59 8.77 17.41
N VAL A 81 1.60 7.90 18.44
CA VAL A 81 1.26 6.48 18.27
C VAL A 81 -0.18 6.33 17.76
N THR A 82 -1.11 7.11 18.29
CA THR A 82 -2.51 7.11 17.83
C THR A 82 -2.61 7.51 16.37
N SER A 83 -1.93 8.58 15.94
CA SER A 83 -1.92 9.00 14.55
C SER A 83 -1.33 7.93 13.62
N TYR A 84 -0.23 7.27 14.00
CA TYR A 84 0.32 6.13 13.25
C TYR A 84 -0.70 5.01 13.09
N VAL A 85 -1.27 4.56 14.22
CA VAL A 85 -2.21 3.44 14.27
C VAL A 85 -3.45 3.72 13.44
N GLN A 86 -4.01 4.93 13.52
CA GLN A 86 -5.17 5.34 12.72
C GLN A 86 -4.89 5.25 11.22
N VAL A 87 -3.71 5.71 10.77
CA VAL A 87 -3.31 5.61 9.36
C VAL A 87 -3.15 4.16 8.93
N ALA A 88 -2.44 3.35 9.72
CA ALA A 88 -2.21 1.95 9.43
C ALA A 88 -3.51 1.14 9.34
N LEU A 89 -4.44 1.34 10.29
CA LEU A 89 -5.74 0.66 10.30
C LEU A 89 -6.58 1.06 9.08
N ARG A 90 -6.71 2.36 8.82
CA ARG A 90 -7.46 2.88 7.66
C ARG A 90 -6.96 2.30 6.35
N ASP A 91 -5.65 2.29 6.14
CA ASP A 91 -5.06 1.82 4.89
C ASP A 91 -5.18 0.30 4.75
N PHE A 92 -5.11 -0.44 5.87
CA PHE A 92 -5.34 -1.88 5.88
C PHE A 92 -6.79 -2.26 5.58
N GLU A 93 -7.75 -1.57 6.19
CA GLU A 93 -9.18 -1.76 5.90
C GLU A 93 -9.49 -1.47 4.43
N SER A 94 -8.92 -0.39 3.89
CA SER A 94 -9.08 -0.03 2.48
C SER A 94 -8.53 -1.13 1.56
N TRP A 95 -7.34 -1.64 1.85
CA TRP A 95 -6.74 -2.74 1.10
C TRP A 95 -7.56 -4.04 1.18
N GLN A 96 -8.07 -4.40 2.37
CA GLN A 96 -8.94 -5.57 2.53
C GLN A 96 -10.20 -5.46 1.67
N PHE A 97 -10.85 -4.30 1.72
CA PHE A 97 -12.06 -4.04 0.94
C PHE A 97 -11.80 -4.16 -0.57
N GLU A 98 -10.72 -3.57 -1.08
CA GLU A 98 -10.33 -3.67 -2.49
C GLU A 98 -10.05 -5.12 -2.93
N LYS A 99 -9.39 -5.89 -2.05
CA LYS A 99 -9.10 -7.31 -2.28
C LYS A 99 -10.38 -8.15 -2.33
N GLU A 100 -11.33 -7.91 -1.43
CA GLU A 100 -12.63 -8.57 -1.41
C GLU A 100 -13.45 -8.24 -2.67
N GLN A 101 -13.52 -6.97 -3.06
CA GLN A 101 -14.25 -6.52 -4.24
C GLN A 101 -13.67 -7.14 -5.53
N SER A 102 -12.34 -7.17 -5.63
CA SER A 102 -11.65 -7.84 -6.75
C SER A 102 -12.00 -9.34 -6.80
N SER A 103 -12.07 -10.02 -5.66
CA SER A 103 -12.44 -11.44 -5.60
C SER A 103 -13.90 -11.70 -6.04
N MET A 104 -14.84 -10.80 -5.72
CA MET A 104 -16.23 -10.90 -6.13
C MET A 104 -16.43 -10.63 -7.63
N ALA A 105 -15.67 -9.69 -8.21
CA ALA A 105 -15.70 -9.43 -9.64
C ALA A 105 -15.22 -10.62 -10.48
N LEU A 106 -14.20 -11.35 -10.02
CA LEU A 106 -13.75 -12.58 -10.70
C LEU A 106 -14.79 -13.70 -10.68
N LYS A 107 -15.61 -13.79 -9.63
CA LYS A 107 -16.71 -14.77 -9.54
C LYS A 107 -17.90 -14.45 -10.45
N LYS A 108 -17.97 -13.23 -11.00
CA LYS A 108 -19.11 -12.72 -11.78
C LYS A 108 -18.89 -12.76 -13.29
N LYS A 109 -17.82 -13.38 -13.80
CA LYS A 109 -17.70 -13.68 -15.23
C LYS A 109 -18.72 -14.78 -15.58
N PRO A 110 -19.75 -14.49 -16.39
CA PRO A 110 -20.60 -15.55 -16.91
C PRO A 110 -19.75 -16.41 -17.84
N SER A 111 -19.89 -17.72 -17.72
CA SER A 111 -19.49 -18.66 -18.76
C SER A 111 -20.17 -18.21 -20.05
N ALA A 112 -19.40 -17.84 -21.07
CA ALA A 112 -19.94 -17.54 -22.39
C ALA A 112 -20.29 -18.88 -23.07
N ASP A 113 -21.36 -19.50 -22.57
CA ASP A 113 -22.14 -20.57 -23.19
C ASP A 113 -23.56 -20.48 -22.61
N GLU A 114 -24.19 -19.31 -22.77
CA GLU A 114 -25.65 -19.20 -22.66
C GLU A 114 -26.17 -18.86 -24.06
N GLU A 115 -26.53 -19.93 -24.77
CA GLU A 115 -27.40 -19.88 -25.95
C GLU A 115 -28.65 -19.07 -25.60
N TYR A 116 -28.79 -17.95 -26.32
CA TYR A 116 -29.95 -17.08 -26.27
C TYR A 116 -31.20 -17.84 -26.71
N GLN A 117 -32.06 -18.23 -25.77
CA GLN A 117 -33.45 -18.59 -26.08
C GLN A 117 -34.37 -17.42 -25.68
N PRO A 118 -34.97 -16.70 -26.64
CA PRO A 118 -36.11 -15.86 -26.35
C PRO A 118 -37.32 -16.78 -26.39
N ASN A 119 -37.99 -17.04 -25.26
CA ASN A 119 -39.35 -17.52 -25.36
C ASN A 119 -40.28 -16.79 -24.41
N SER A 120 -41.31 -16.24 -25.06
CA SER A 120 -42.37 -15.38 -24.60
C SER A 120 -43.10 -15.98 -23.40
N ALA A 121 -42.90 -15.37 -22.23
CA ALA A 121 -43.79 -15.56 -21.07
C ALA A 121 -44.97 -14.57 -21.07
N TYR A 122 -45.23 -13.90 -22.20
CA TYR A 122 -46.24 -12.85 -22.31
C TYR A 122 -47.44 -13.21 -23.20
N ASP A 123 -47.55 -14.46 -23.65
CA ASP A 123 -48.67 -14.94 -24.49
C ASP A 123 -49.65 -15.88 -23.74
N GLU A 124 -49.44 -16.19 -22.46
CA GLU A 124 -50.22 -17.23 -21.76
C GLU A 124 -51.45 -16.70 -20.97
N TRP A 125 -51.66 -15.39 -20.91
CA TRP A 125 -52.79 -14.78 -20.16
C TRP A 125 -54.02 -14.43 -21.01
N ASP A 126 -53.99 -14.62 -22.33
CA ASP A 126 -55.08 -14.20 -23.25
C ASP A 126 -56.02 -15.35 -23.67
N ASN A 127 -55.96 -16.49 -22.97
CA ASN A 127 -56.81 -17.67 -23.24
C ASN A 127 -57.46 -18.29 -21.99
N LEU A 128 -57.79 -17.49 -20.97
CA LEU A 128 -58.60 -17.94 -19.83
C LEU A 128 -59.75 -16.98 -19.50
#